data_AF-A0A1L0DJQ1-F1
#
_entry.id   AF-A0A1L0DJQ1-F1
#
_cell.length_a   1.000
_cell.length_b   1.000
_cell.length_c   1.000
_cell.angle_alpha   90.00
_cell.angle_beta   90.00
_cell.angle_gamma   90.00
#
_symmetry.space_group_name_H-M   'P 1'
#
loop_
_entity.id
_entity.type
_entity.pdbx_description
1 polymer ?
#
loop_
_entity_poly.entity_id
_entity_poly.type
_entity_poly.pdbx_seq_one_letter_code
_entity_poly.pdbx_strand_id
1 'polypeptide(L)'
;MLNSHFDPTSLPYHNPKKIRRVALITAGNSGVGWYTALHLYLHGYVVYLAGRSKVRCQNLIKTLVEEAAAIRADYDEDQQNIRILGELHYLEIDLASLASVLRAVSTFRNLEKHLNILVNNADVSVLPYTVTPDGFDVQLQTNYVSPFLLTTKLLPLLECSADLYPQLEAPRVIYISLVAHKIILGYFNLNACLNYHPNFFFTWIRYSIAKTAGIHFMRMLALRNPRVLCMSVHPGFIMHTNYFSYWTRLPIIGIVFWLFFELFGFLFGVTVEEGSHALVKCSLDPELTPENDNGSHFAYNNKAEPSRIARNMDYAARSWIWTVHQLGKRHIDIV
;
A
#
# COMPACT_ATOMS: atom_id res chain seq x y z
N MET A 1 -16.17 10.26 -20.37
CA MET A 1 -15.06 11.23 -20.18
C MET A 1 -13.79 10.42 -20.00
N LEU A 2 -13.20 10.00 -21.12
CA LEU A 2 -12.03 9.12 -21.17
C LEU A 2 -10.76 9.96 -20.98
N ASN A 3 -9.96 9.58 -19.98
CA ASN A 3 -8.52 9.76 -19.83
C ASN A 3 -7.94 11.17 -20.08
N SER A 4 -7.97 12.03 -19.07
CA SER A 4 -6.79 12.89 -18.84
C SER A 4 -5.63 11.98 -18.45
N HIS A 5 -4.61 11.87 -19.29
CA HIS A 5 -3.38 11.16 -18.93
C HIS A 5 -2.77 11.84 -17.69
N PHE A 6 -2.63 11.08 -16.61
CA PHE A 6 -1.90 11.54 -15.43
C PHE A 6 -0.42 11.51 -15.78
N ASP A 7 0.24 12.65 -15.64
CA ASP A 7 1.68 12.80 -15.85
C ASP A 7 2.37 12.98 -14.49
N PRO A 8 3.07 11.94 -13.98
CA PRO A 8 3.82 12.05 -12.73
C PRO A 8 4.86 13.17 -12.72
N THR A 9 5.40 13.54 -13.89
CA THR A 9 6.48 14.53 -14.00
C THR A 9 6.01 15.97 -13.79
N SER A 10 4.69 16.18 -13.78
CA SER A 10 4.06 17.46 -13.41
C SER A 10 3.99 17.69 -11.89
N LEU A 11 4.23 16.64 -11.08
CA LEU A 11 4.14 16.72 -9.63
C LEU A 11 5.36 17.45 -9.03
N PRO A 12 5.24 18.01 -7.80
CA PRO A 12 6.32 18.77 -7.18
C PRO A 12 7.61 17.95 -6.99
N TYR A 13 8.75 18.54 -7.32
CA TYR A 13 10.08 18.01 -6.99
C TYR A 13 10.63 18.69 -5.74
N HIS A 14 11.35 17.94 -4.92
CA HIS A 14 11.98 18.46 -3.72
C HIS A 14 13.49 18.32 -3.76
N ASN A 15 14.19 19.28 -3.15
CA ASN A 15 15.62 19.17 -2.94
C ASN A 15 15.88 18.51 -1.58
N PRO A 16 16.34 17.24 -1.53
CA PRO A 16 16.58 16.52 -0.27
C PRO A 16 17.64 17.18 0.61
N LYS A 17 18.52 18.04 0.05
CA LYS A 17 19.51 18.81 0.82
C LYS A 17 18.89 20.01 1.55
N LYS A 18 17.71 20.47 1.14
CA LYS A 18 16.98 21.57 1.78
C LYS A 18 15.90 21.06 2.72
N ILE A 19 15.11 20.08 2.28
CA ILE A 19 14.01 19.51 3.05
C ILE A 19 14.07 17.98 2.92
N ARG A 20 14.29 17.30 4.04
CA ARG A 20 14.28 15.84 4.10
C ARG A 20 12.83 15.36 4.14
N ARG A 21 12.30 14.86 3.01
CA ARG A 21 11.00 14.18 2.98
C ARG A 21 11.19 12.66 2.96
N VAL A 22 10.59 11.97 3.93
CA VAL A 22 10.80 10.54 4.17
C VAL A 22 9.56 9.75 3.79
N ALA A 23 9.74 8.71 2.98
CA ALA A 23 8.70 7.77 2.60
C ALA A 23 9.07 6.34 3.01
N LEU A 24 8.09 5.56 3.48
CA LEU A 24 8.23 4.13 3.76
C LEU A 24 7.21 3.38 2.92
N ILE A 25 7.67 2.42 2.10
CA ILE A 25 6.80 1.59 1.26
C ILE A 25 7.03 0.11 1.54
N THR A 26 5.95 -0.59 1.90
CA THR A 26 5.99 -2.05 2.09
C THR A 26 5.87 -2.78 0.76
N ALA A 27 6.74 -3.77 0.53
CA ALA A 27 6.79 -4.58 -0.68
C ALA A 27 6.87 -3.77 -1.99
N GLY A 28 7.69 -2.73 -2.04
CA GLY A 28 8.00 -1.99 -3.28
C GLY A 28 8.79 -2.79 -4.32
N ASN A 29 8.87 -4.12 -4.19
CA ASN A 29 9.81 -4.97 -4.93
C ASN A 29 9.32 -5.46 -6.29
N SER A 30 8.09 -5.12 -6.68
CA SER A 30 7.55 -5.37 -8.00
C SER A 30 6.28 -4.55 -8.21
N GLY A 31 5.82 -4.52 -9.47
CA GLY A 31 4.51 -3.98 -9.80
C GLY A 31 4.38 -2.49 -9.47
N VAL A 32 3.19 -2.12 -8.99
CA VAL A 32 2.82 -0.75 -8.59
C VAL A 32 3.76 -0.15 -7.54
N GLY A 33 4.23 -0.98 -6.61
CA GLY A 33 5.14 -0.52 -5.55
C GLY A 33 6.51 -0.10 -6.09
N TRP A 34 6.97 -0.72 -7.17
CA TRP A 34 8.22 -0.35 -7.84
C TRP A 34 8.13 1.04 -8.46
N TYR A 35 7.09 1.29 -9.27
CA TYR A 35 6.87 2.59 -9.92
C TYR A 35 6.62 3.70 -8.91
N THR A 36 5.91 3.40 -7.82
CA THR A 36 5.70 4.37 -6.73
C THR A 36 7.02 4.74 -6.06
N ALA A 37 7.90 3.76 -5.80
CA ALA A 37 9.23 4.03 -5.26
C ALA A 37 10.11 4.82 -6.24
N LEU A 38 10.02 4.53 -7.54
CA LEU A 38 10.71 5.28 -8.59
C LEU A 38 10.32 6.75 -8.57
N HIS A 39 9.02 7.07 -8.57
CA HIS A 39 8.56 8.46 -8.55
C HIS A 39 8.88 9.16 -7.23
N LEU A 40 8.75 8.49 -6.08
CA LEU A 40 9.20 9.08 -4.82
C LEU A 40 10.70 9.45 -4.87
N TYR A 41 11.53 8.56 -5.41
CA TYR A 41 12.97 8.79 -5.58
C TYR A 41 13.28 9.92 -6.57
N LEU A 42 12.62 9.94 -7.74
CA LEU A 42 12.73 10.99 -8.74
C LEU A 42 12.36 12.37 -8.18
N HIS A 43 11.35 12.41 -7.30
CA HIS A 43 10.84 13.64 -6.68
C HIS A 43 11.60 14.04 -5.40
N GLY A 44 12.74 13.40 -5.12
CA GLY A 44 13.67 13.82 -4.07
C GLY A 44 13.36 13.28 -2.67
N TYR A 45 12.56 12.22 -2.54
CA TYR A 45 12.28 11.60 -1.24
C TYR A 45 13.39 10.64 -0.80
N VAL A 46 13.58 10.54 0.50
CA VAL A 46 14.29 9.45 1.15
C VAL A 46 13.30 8.28 1.27
N VAL A 47 13.49 7.23 0.47
CA VAL A 47 12.55 6.11 0.35
C VAL A 47 13.11 4.86 1.03
N TYR A 48 12.38 4.35 2.01
CA TYR A 48 12.63 3.06 2.62
C TYR A 48 11.79 1.98 1.94
N LEU A 49 12.48 1.07 1.26
CA LEU A 49 11.91 -0.11 0.62
C LEU A 49 11.87 -1.25 1.65
N ALA A 50 10.67 -1.49 2.18
CA ALA A 50 10.48 -2.46 3.25
C ALA A 50 10.15 -3.85 2.68
N GLY A 51 10.93 -4.87 3.03
CA GLY A 51 10.67 -6.24 2.59
C GLY A 51 11.47 -7.31 3.34
N ARG A 52 11.17 -8.58 3.04
CA ARG A 52 11.78 -9.74 3.74
C ARG A 52 13.20 -10.07 3.26
N SER A 53 13.48 -9.83 1.98
CA SER A 53 14.71 -10.28 1.34
C SER A 53 15.59 -9.09 1.01
N LYS A 54 16.65 -8.93 1.82
CA LYS A 54 17.70 -7.91 1.59
C LYS A 54 18.22 -7.95 0.15
N VAL A 55 18.55 -9.15 -0.36
CA VAL A 55 19.08 -9.32 -1.73
C VAL A 55 18.10 -8.81 -2.78
N ARG A 56 16.82 -9.17 -2.68
CA ARG A 56 15.80 -8.68 -3.64
C ARG A 56 15.62 -7.17 -3.55
N CYS A 57 15.59 -6.61 -2.35
CA CYS A 57 15.48 -5.16 -2.15
C CYS A 57 16.73 -4.41 -2.63
N GLN A 58 17.93 -4.97 -2.51
CA GLN A 58 19.16 -4.35 -3.03
C GLN A 58 19.22 -4.37 -4.56
N ASN A 59 18.85 -5.48 -5.19
CA ASN A 59 18.75 -5.55 -6.65
C ASN A 59 17.72 -4.54 -7.19
N LEU A 60 16.59 -4.43 -6.49
CA LEU A 60 15.57 -3.43 -6.78
C LEU A 60 16.10 -1.99 -6.71
N ILE A 61 16.82 -1.65 -5.63
CA ILE A 61 17.45 -0.33 -5.48
C ILE A 61 18.35 -0.03 -6.67
N LYS A 62 19.17 -1.00 -7.09
CA LYS A 62 20.02 -0.85 -8.27
C LYS A 62 19.21 -0.53 -9.53
N THR A 63 18.14 -1.28 -9.81
CA THR A 63 17.28 -1.03 -10.99
C THR A 63 16.57 0.32 -10.93
N LEU A 64 16.15 0.77 -9.74
CA LEU A 64 15.51 2.08 -9.56
C LEU A 64 16.49 3.23 -9.81
N VAL A 65 17.75 3.10 -9.37
CA VAL A 65 18.79 4.10 -9.62
C VAL A 65 19.12 4.17 -11.12
N GLU A 66 19.26 3.03 -11.78
CA GLU A 66 19.53 2.97 -13.22
C GLU A 66 18.40 3.60 -14.04
N GLU A 67 17.15 3.24 -13.76
CA GLU A 67 15.98 3.82 -14.44
C GLU A 67 15.86 5.33 -14.20
N ALA A 68 15.97 5.76 -12.93
CA ALA A 68 15.85 7.17 -12.59
C ALA A 68 16.96 8.03 -13.23
N ALA A 69 18.17 7.47 -13.36
CA ALA A 69 19.27 8.14 -14.07
C ALA A 69 18.98 8.27 -15.57
N ALA A 70 18.42 7.23 -16.20
CA ALA A 70 18.02 7.27 -17.61
C ALA A 70 16.93 8.32 -17.84
N ILE A 71 15.84 8.29 -17.06
CA ILE A 71 14.75 9.27 -17.13
C ILE A 71 15.29 10.70 -16.92
N ARG A 72 16.18 10.89 -15.94
CA ARG A 72 16.75 12.21 -15.65
C ARG A 72 17.65 12.72 -16.79
N ALA A 73 18.32 11.83 -17.52
CA ALA A 73 19.22 12.19 -18.62
C ALA A 73 18.48 12.75 -19.86
N ASP A 74 17.19 12.45 -20.01
CA ASP A 74 16.36 12.95 -21.11
C ASP A 74 15.96 14.44 -20.94
N TYR A 75 16.22 15.03 -19.78
CA TYR A 75 15.94 16.44 -19.49
C TYR A 75 17.16 17.34 -19.71
N ASP A 76 16.94 18.62 -20.00
CA ASP A 76 18.00 19.63 -20.11
C ASP A 76 18.65 19.96 -18.74
N GLU A 77 19.76 20.69 -18.74
CA GLU A 77 20.54 21.00 -17.53
C GLU A 77 19.73 21.74 -16.46
N ASP A 78 18.90 22.71 -16.86
CA ASP A 78 18.06 23.49 -15.94
C ASP A 78 16.98 22.60 -15.30
N GLN A 79 16.38 21.72 -16.10
CA GLN A 79 15.42 20.73 -15.66
C GLN A 79 16.06 19.67 -14.75
N GLN A 80 17.30 19.28 -15.00
CA GLN A 80 18.06 18.37 -14.15
C GLN A 80 18.45 18.98 -12.80
N ASN A 81 18.65 20.30 -12.75
CA ASN A 81 19.00 21.04 -11.52
C ASN A 81 17.85 21.10 -10.51
N ILE A 82 16.60 21.06 -10.98
CA ILE A 82 15.42 20.98 -10.11
C ILE A 82 15.02 19.53 -9.75
N ARG A 83 15.37 18.55 -10.60
CA ARG A 83 15.10 17.12 -10.40
C ARG A 83 16.24 16.44 -9.65
N ILE A 84 16.38 16.77 -8.38
CA ILE A 84 17.41 16.16 -7.52
C ILE A 84 16.88 14.83 -6.98
N LEU A 85 17.54 13.75 -7.36
CA LEU A 85 17.21 12.41 -6.89
C LEU A 85 17.34 12.29 -5.37
N GLY A 86 16.45 11.51 -4.78
CA GLY A 86 16.39 11.27 -3.34
C GLY A 86 17.43 10.27 -2.83
N GLU A 87 17.03 9.47 -1.84
CA GLU A 87 17.84 8.37 -1.29
C GLU A 87 17.01 7.08 -1.27
N LEU A 88 17.65 5.92 -1.41
CA LEU A 88 16.98 4.62 -1.35
C LEU A 88 17.62 3.75 -0.26
N HIS A 89 16.79 3.28 0.67
CA HIS A 89 17.21 2.48 1.83
C HIS A 89 16.42 1.18 1.91
N TYR A 90 17.04 0.13 2.46
CA TYR A 90 16.36 -1.12 2.76
C TYR A 90 15.92 -1.15 4.22
N LEU A 91 14.67 -1.57 4.47
CA LEU A 91 14.18 -1.91 5.80
C LEU A 91 13.69 -3.36 5.83
N GLU A 92 14.25 -4.17 6.71
CA GLU A 92 13.79 -5.56 6.88
C GLU A 92 12.42 -5.58 7.55
N ILE A 93 11.44 -6.21 6.91
CA ILE A 93 10.12 -6.46 7.49
C ILE A 93 9.47 -7.70 6.88
N ASP A 94 8.94 -8.55 7.76
CA ASP A 94 8.03 -9.64 7.42
C ASP A 94 6.65 -9.36 7.99
N LEU A 95 5.69 -9.02 7.13
CA LEU A 95 4.32 -8.75 7.53
C LEU A 95 3.57 -10.02 7.98
N ALA A 96 4.13 -11.22 7.81
CA ALA A 96 3.60 -12.45 8.41
C ALA A 96 4.08 -12.66 9.86
N SER A 97 4.85 -11.74 10.44
CA SER A 97 5.31 -11.77 11.83
C SER A 97 5.15 -10.42 12.52
N LEU A 98 4.27 -10.31 13.52
CA LEU A 98 4.09 -9.07 14.28
C LEU A 98 5.38 -8.63 15.01
N ALA A 99 6.18 -9.60 15.47
CA ALA A 99 7.49 -9.33 16.05
C ALA A 99 8.45 -8.70 15.03
N SER A 100 8.41 -9.13 13.77
CA SER A 100 9.20 -8.50 12.70
C SER A 100 8.75 -7.07 12.44
N VAL A 101 7.43 -6.82 12.40
CA VAL A 101 6.87 -5.45 12.26
C VAL A 101 7.35 -4.53 13.37
N LEU A 102 7.31 -4.98 14.62
CA LEU A 102 7.76 -4.18 15.77
C LEU A 102 9.28 -3.88 15.72
N ARG A 103 10.10 -4.85 15.29
CA ARG A 103 11.54 -4.61 15.07
C ARG A 103 11.76 -3.59 13.96
N ALA A 104 11.05 -3.71 12.84
CA ALA A 104 11.14 -2.77 11.73
C ALA A 104 10.77 -1.34 12.17
N VAL A 105 9.71 -1.18 12.96
CA VAL A 105 9.32 0.10 13.54
C VAL A 105 10.42 0.65 14.45
N SER A 106 10.97 -0.17 15.35
CA SER A 106 12.05 0.25 16.26
C SER A 106 13.26 0.74 15.48
N THR A 107 13.71 -0.04 14.49
CA THR A 107 14.80 0.35 13.59
C THR A 107 14.49 1.66 12.87
N PHE A 108 13.31 1.79 12.29
CA PHE A 108 12.92 2.99 11.55
C PHE A 108 12.89 4.24 12.45
N ARG A 109 12.34 4.14 13.67
CA ARG A 109 12.32 5.25 14.65
C ARG A 109 13.70 5.66 15.15
N ASN A 110 14.68 4.77 15.08
CA ASN A 110 16.07 5.10 15.38
C ASN A 110 16.75 5.84 14.21
N LEU A 111 16.34 5.57 12.97
CA LEU A 111 16.90 6.16 11.76
C LEU A 111 16.25 7.52 11.43
N GLU A 112 14.94 7.68 11.64
CA GLU A 112 14.17 8.84 11.20
C GLU A 112 13.37 9.47 12.34
N LYS A 113 13.21 10.80 12.29
CA LYS A 113 12.47 11.59 13.31
C LYS A 113 11.06 11.97 12.89
N HIS A 114 10.74 11.78 11.62
CA HIS A 114 9.43 12.05 11.03
C HIS A 114 9.21 11.12 9.84
N LEU A 115 7.95 11.00 9.42
CA LEU A 115 7.55 10.24 8.24
C LEU A 115 6.53 11.06 7.45
N ASN A 116 6.80 11.33 6.18
CA ASN A 116 5.88 12.09 5.33
C ASN A 116 4.88 11.17 4.62
N ILE A 117 5.31 9.99 4.18
CA ILE A 117 4.46 9.09 3.39
C ILE A 117 4.64 7.65 3.87
N LEU A 118 3.56 7.01 4.30
CA LEU A 118 3.50 5.57 4.52
C LEU A 118 2.64 4.91 3.45
N VAL A 119 3.25 4.04 2.65
CA VAL A 119 2.56 3.25 1.62
C VAL A 119 2.47 1.78 2.07
N ASN A 120 1.29 1.40 2.54
CA ASN A 120 0.91 0.00 2.81
C ASN A 120 0.56 -0.70 1.48
N ASN A 121 1.59 -0.94 0.65
CA ASN A 121 1.47 -1.56 -0.67
C ASN A 121 1.59 -3.11 -0.64
N ALA A 122 2.04 -3.69 0.46
CA ALA A 122 2.27 -5.13 0.47
C ALA A 122 0.99 -5.92 0.29
N ASP A 123 1.10 -6.93 -0.58
CA ASP A 123 0.01 -7.80 -0.92
C ASP A 123 0.47 -9.25 -0.90
N VAL A 124 -0.26 -10.08 -0.17
CA VAL A 124 -0.18 -11.52 -0.27
C VAL A 124 -1.56 -12.00 -0.65
N SER A 125 -1.74 -12.21 -1.94
CA SER A 125 -2.96 -12.73 -2.52
C SER A 125 -2.86 -14.23 -2.69
N VAL A 126 -4.00 -14.92 -2.61
CA VAL A 126 -4.22 -16.14 -3.40
C VAL A 126 -3.36 -17.33 -2.93
N LEU A 127 -2.92 -17.31 -1.67
CA LEU A 127 -2.27 -18.44 -0.99
C LEU A 127 -3.31 -19.44 -0.45
N PRO A 128 -2.99 -20.75 -0.45
CA PRO A 128 -3.72 -21.72 0.37
C PRO A 128 -3.81 -21.24 1.82
N TYR A 129 -4.86 -21.68 2.53
CA TYR A 129 -5.02 -21.36 3.95
C TYR A 129 -3.77 -21.78 4.74
N THR A 130 -3.10 -20.80 5.33
CA THR A 130 -1.98 -21.01 6.25
C THR A 130 -2.11 -20.05 7.42
N VAL A 131 -1.61 -20.49 8.57
CA VAL A 131 -1.65 -19.72 9.81
C VAL A 131 -0.25 -19.18 10.07
N THR A 132 -0.16 -17.89 10.39
CA THR A 132 1.09 -17.24 10.77
C THR A 132 1.54 -17.68 12.17
N PRO A 133 2.82 -17.42 12.54
CA PRO A 133 3.28 -17.64 13.91
C PRO A 133 2.45 -16.88 14.98
N ASP A 134 1.79 -15.79 14.59
CA ASP A 134 0.94 -14.99 15.47
C ASP A 134 -0.51 -15.52 15.56
N GLY A 135 -0.84 -16.62 14.88
CA GLY A 135 -2.14 -17.29 14.97
C GLY A 135 -3.25 -16.70 14.09
N PHE A 136 -2.91 -15.94 13.05
CA PHE A 136 -3.88 -15.40 12.09
C PHE A 136 -3.80 -16.13 10.74
N ASP A 137 -4.87 -16.08 9.95
CA ASP A 137 -4.77 -16.39 8.51
C ASP A 137 -3.72 -15.48 7.86
N VAL A 138 -2.85 -16.06 7.02
CA VAL A 138 -1.73 -15.33 6.42
C VAL A 138 -2.19 -14.12 5.60
N GLN A 139 -3.30 -14.22 4.87
CA GLN A 139 -3.80 -13.11 4.04
C GLN A 139 -4.41 -12.02 4.93
N LEU A 140 -5.10 -12.40 6.01
CA LEU A 140 -5.62 -11.43 6.97
C LEU A 140 -4.48 -10.66 7.66
N GLN A 141 -3.43 -11.36 8.10
CA GLN A 141 -2.36 -10.69 8.81
C GLN A 141 -1.53 -9.80 7.90
N THR A 142 -1.02 -10.36 6.79
CA THR A 142 -0.10 -9.64 5.89
C THR A 142 -0.77 -8.45 5.22
N ASN A 143 -2.05 -8.57 4.83
CA ASN A 143 -2.75 -7.50 4.12
C ASN A 143 -3.46 -6.51 5.04
N TYR A 144 -3.73 -6.84 6.32
CA TYR A 144 -4.52 -5.96 7.19
C TYR A 144 -3.91 -5.78 8.59
N VAL A 145 -3.73 -6.85 9.38
CA VAL A 145 -3.32 -6.71 10.80
C VAL A 145 -1.92 -6.09 10.92
N SER A 146 -0.97 -6.52 10.09
CA SER A 146 0.39 -6.00 10.10
C SER A 146 0.47 -4.56 9.57
N PRO A 147 -0.17 -4.17 8.46
CA PRO A 147 -0.32 -2.76 8.06
C PRO A 147 -0.97 -1.88 9.12
N PHE A 148 -2.01 -2.37 9.82
CA PHE A 148 -2.63 -1.67 10.94
C PHE A 148 -1.61 -1.42 12.06
N LEU A 149 -0.87 -2.47 12.48
CA LEU A 149 0.15 -2.36 13.52
C LEU A 149 1.29 -1.41 13.10
N LEU A 150 1.82 -1.57 11.89
CA LEU A 150 2.89 -0.74 11.35
C LEU A 150 2.50 0.74 11.37
N THR A 151 1.33 1.05 10.83
CA THR A 151 0.82 2.42 10.72
C THR A 151 0.57 3.05 12.08
N THR A 152 -0.12 2.34 12.98
CA THR A 152 -0.43 2.88 14.32
C THR A 152 0.83 3.11 15.16
N LYS A 153 1.86 2.27 15.01
CA LYS A 153 3.14 2.47 15.70
C LYS A 153 4.03 3.57 15.07
N LEU A 154 3.83 3.89 13.80
CA LEU A 154 4.51 4.99 13.10
C LEU A 154 3.72 6.30 13.11
N LEU A 155 2.47 6.28 13.60
CA LEU A 155 1.62 7.46 13.68
C LEU A 155 2.28 8.66 14.39
N PRO A 156 3.02 8.48 15.51
CA PRO A 156 3.72 9.61 16.12
C PRO A 156 4.75 10.29 15.21
N LEU A 157 5.39 9.55 14.28
CA LEU A 157 6.32 10.13 13.31
C LEU A 157 5.59 10.85 12.17
N LEU A 158 4.41 10.35 11.77
CA LEU A 158 3.54 11.03 10.81
C LEU A 158 3.07 12.36 11.41
N GLU A 159 2.55 12.34 12.64
CA GLU A 159 2.11 13.55 13.35
C GLU A 159 3.25 14.55 13.56
N CYS A 160 4.44 14.08 13.97
CA CYS A 160 5.65 14.90 14.05
C CYS A 160 5.98 15.59 12.71
N SER A 161 5.77 14.92 11.57
CA SER A 161 5.96 15.54 10.25
C SER A 161 4.98 16.69 9.99
N ALA A 162 3.74 16.59 10.46
CA ALA A 162 2.77 17.68 10.34
C ALA A 162 3.19 18.87 11.21
N ASP A 163 3.76 18.61 12.39
CA ASP A 163 4.22 19.65 13.32
C ASP A 163 5.50 20.36 12.83
N LEU A 164 6.45 19.61 12.26
CA LEU A 164 7.70 20.18 11.73
C LEU A 164 7.51 21.02 10.47
N TYR A 165 6.49 20.69 9.68
CA TYR A 165 6.26 21.31 8.38
C TYR A 165 4.79 21.69 8.16
N PRO A 166 4.20 22.56 8.99
CA PRO A 166 2.78 22.89 8.93
C PRO A 166 2.38 23.66 7.66
N GLN A 167 3.36 24.24 6.97
CA GLN A 167 3.18 24.93 5.69
C GLN A 167 3.40 24.03 4.47
N LEU A 168 3.80 22.77 4.68
CA LEU A 168 3.96 21.77 3.63
C LEU A 168 2.73 20.85 3.60
N GLU A 169 2.70 19.96 2.62
CA GLU A 169 1.67 18.93 2.51
C GLU A 169 1.56 18.08 3.78
N ALA A 170 0.32 17.77 4.15
CA ALA A 170 0.05 16.86 5.25
C ALA A 170 0.71 15.49 5.04
N PRO A 171 1.21 14.85 6.11
CA PRO A 171 1.69 13.47 6.04
C PRO A 171 0.57 12.55 5.56
N ARG A 172 0.94 11.50 4.82
CA ARG A 172 0.01 10.65 4.10
C ARG A 172 0.16 9.19 4.50
N VAL A 173 -0.97 8.51 4.66
CA VAL A 173 -1.03 7.05 4.75
C VAL A 173 -1.87 6.54 3.60
N ILE A 174 -1.27 5.74 2.73
CA ILE A 174 -1.96 5.13 1.59
C ILE A 174 -1.99 3.62 1.75
N TYR A 175 -3.17 3.02 1.59
CA TYR A 175 -3.38 1.58 1.64
C TYR A 175 -3.78 1.02 0.27
N ILE A 176 -3.07 0.00 -0.21
CA ILE A 176 -3.43 -0.67 -1.46
C ILE A 176 -4.56 -1.68 -1.25
N SER A 177 -5.68 -1.38 -1.87
CA SER A 177 -6.91 -2.15 -1.88
C SER A 177 -7.10 -2.86 -3.23
N LEU A 178 -8.16 -3.67 -3.33
CA LEU A 178 -8.52 -4.36 -4.56
C LEU A 178 -10.04 -4.33 -4.77
N VAL A 179 -10.51 -4.33 -6.02
CA VAL A 179 -11.95 -4.50 -6.38
C VAL A 179 -12.59 -5.71 -5.72
N ALA A 180 -11.82 -6.72 -5.31
CA ALA A 180 -12.30 -7.88 -4.56
C ALA A 180 -13.09 -7.52 -3.29
N HIS A 181 -12.95 -6.32 -2.71
CA HIS A 181 -13.81 -5.83 -1.62
C HIS A 181 -15.31 -5.75 -2.01
N LYS A 182 -15.64 -5.72 -3.31
CA LYS A 182 -17.02 -5.76 -3.82
C LYS A 182 -17.66 -7.15 -3.79
N ILE A 183 -16.87 -8.21 -3.57
CA ILE A 183 -17.37 -9.59 -3.41
C ILE A 183 -18.12 -9.76 -2.08
N ILE A 184 -17.78 -8.95 -1.07
CA ILE A 184 -18.40 -9.03 0.25
C ILE A 184 -19.76 -8.35 0.23
N LEU A 185 -20.83 -9.15 0.39
CA LEU A 185 -22.22 -8.69 0.32
C LEU A 185 -22.83 -8.34 1.69
N GLY A 186 -22.17 -8.69 2.78
CA GLY A 186 -22.67 -8.51 4.14
C GLY A 186 -21.56 -8.31 5.17
N TYR A 187 -21.96 -8.11 6.43
CA TYR A 187 -21.02 -8.08 7.54
C TYR A 187 -20.21 -9.38 7.62
N PHE A 188 -18.92 -9.26 7.95
CA PHE A 188 -18.03 -10.40 8.13
C PHE A 188 -17.38 -10.35 9.52
N ASN A 189 -17.09 -11.52 10.07
CA ASN A 189 -16.36 -11.66 11.31
C ASN A 189 -14.88 -11.93 11.01
N LEU A 190 -13.99 -11.09 11.53
CA LEU A 190 -12.54 -11.24 11.36
C LEU A 190 -11.96 -12.47 12.10
N ASN A 191 -12.70 -13.06 13.04
CA ASN A 191 -12.35 -14.37 13.63
C ASN A 191 -12.77 -15.56 12.77
N ALA A 192 -13.52 -15.36 11.69
CA ALA A 192 -14.04 -16.48 10.91
C ALA A 192 -12.90 -17.27 10.26
N CYS A 193 -12.76 -18.54 10.64
CA CYS A 193 -11.86 -19.47 9.98
C CYS A 193 -12.55 -20.01 8.72
N LEU A 194 -12.31 -19.35 7.58
CA LEU A 194 -12.88 -19.74 6.30
C LEU A 194 -11.98 -20.75 5.57
N ASN A 195 -11.77 -21.93 6.16
CA ASN A 195 -10.97 -23.00 5.57
C ASN A 195 -11.84 -24.19 5.15
N TYR A 196 -12.67 -24.00 4.12
CA TYR A 196 -13.59 -25.01 3.61
C TYR A 196 -13.24 -25.45 2.19
N HIS A 197 -13.73 -26.61 1.76
CA HIS A 197 -13.62 -27.08 0.38
C HIS A 197 -14.82 -26.62 -0.47
N PRO A 198 -14.60 -26.18 -1.72
CA PRO A 198 -13.31 -26.04 -2.40
C PRO A 198 -12.55 -24.80 -1.92
N ASN A 199 -11.31 -24.98 -1.45
CA ASN A 199 -10.52 -23.92 -0.78
C ASN A 199 -10.31 -22.68 -1.65
N PHE A 200 -10.25 -22.86 -2.97
CA PHE A 200 -10.12 -21.78 -3.94
C PHE A 200 -11.15 -20.65 -3.74
N PHE A 201 -12.44 -20.95 -3.60
CA PHE A 201 -13.46 -19.92 -3.40
C PHE A 201 -13.24 -19.16 -2.09
N PHE A 202 -12.93 -19.90 -1.04
CA PHE A 202 -12.69 -19.31 0.28
C PHE A 202 -11.39 -18.51 0.35
N THR A 203 -10.38 -18.84 -0.45
CA THR A 203 -9.15 -18.05 -0.59
C THR A 203 -9.45 -16.63 -1.05
N TRP A 204 -10.31 -16.48 -2.05
CA TRP A 204 -10.76 -15.17 -2.51
C TRP A 204 -11.60 -14.44 -1.47
N ILE A 205 -12.50 -15.14 -0.76
CA ILE A 205 -13.28 -14.52 0.31
C ILE A 205 -12.39 -14.02 1.46
N ARG A 206 -11.41 -14.81 1.92
CA ARG A 206 -10.44 -14.41 2.96
C ARG A 206 -9.67 -13.17 2.54
N TYR A 207 -9.22 -13.15 1.28
CA TYR A 207 -8.53 -12.02 0.70
C TYR A 207 -9.41 -10.76 0.61
N SER A 208 -10.65 -10.89 0.13
CA SER A 208 -11.65 -9.82 0.07
C SER A 208 -11.96 -9.26 1.45
N ILE A 209 -12.07 -10.11 2.47
CA ILE A 209 -12.25 -9.70 3.87
C ILE A 209 -11.07 -8.84 4.32
N ALA A 210 -9.84 -9.27 4.09
CA ALA A 210 -8.64 -8.54 4.48
C ALA A 210 -8.57 -7.16 3.80
N LYS A 211 -8.82 -7.09 2.48
CA LYS A 211 -8.82 -5.81 1.75
C LYS A 211 -9.98 -4.89 2.13
N THR A 212 -11.15 -5.43 2.45
CA THR A 212 -12.28 -4.64 2.98
C THR A 212 -11.95 -4.07 4.35
N ALA A 213 -11.34 -4.87 5.24
CA ALA A 213 -10.86 -4.41 6.54
C ALA A 213 -9.77 -3.33 6.40
N GLY A 214 -8.92 -3.40 5.38
CA GLY A 214 -7.97 -2.33 5.05
C GLY A 214 -8.64 -1.00 4.70
N ILE A 215 -9.74 -1.01 3.92
CA ILE A 215 -10.53 0.20 3.65
C ILE A 215 -11.19 0.71 4.93
N HIS A 216 -11.77 -0.17 5.75
CA HIS A 216 -12.28 0.19 7.08
C HIS A 216 -11.22 0.89 7.93
N PHE A 217 -9.98 0.37 7.93
CA PHE A 217 -8.87 0.94 8.67
C PHE A 217 -8.52 2.35 8.21
N MET A 218 -8.40 2.60 6.89
CA MET A 218 -8.14 3.96 6.39
C MET A 218 -9.22 4.95 6.79
N ARG A 219 -10.50 4.54 6.77
CA ARG A 219 -11.62 5.41 7.16
C ARG A 219 -11.62 5.73 8.65
N MET A 220 -11.32 4.74 9.50
CA MET A 220 -11.20 4.97 10.95
C MET A 220 -9.96 5.80 11.28
N LEU A 221 -8.84 5.59 10.59
CA LEU A 221 -7.62 6.36 10.78
C LEU A 221 -7.84 7.83 10.39
N ALA A 222 -8.48 8.08 9.24
CA ALA A 222 -8.89 9.41 8.79
C ALA A 222 -9.71 10.17 9.85
N LEU A 223 -10.72 9.50 10.42
CA LEU A 223 -11.58 10.09 11.44
C LEU A 223 -10.82 10.41 12.74
N ARG A 224 -9.90 9.54 13.14
CA ARG A 224 -9.14 9.69 14.39
C ARG A 224 -7.99 10.67 14.26
N ASN A 225 -7.43 10.83 13.06
CA ASN A 225 -6.21 11.59 12.81
C ASN A 225 -6.43 12.59 11.66
N PRO A 226 -7.20 13.67 11.89
CA PRO A 226 -7.57 14.61 10.83
C PRO A 226 -6.38 15.37 10.24
N ARG A 227 -5.22 15.37 10.90
CA ARG A 227 -3.97 15.98 10.43
C ARG A 227 -3.16 15.10 9.47
N VAL A 228 -3.56 13.83 9.33
CA VAL A 228 -2.91 12.86 8.45
C VAL A 228 -3.88 12.50 7.33
N LEU A 229 -3.46 12.69 6.09
CA LEU A 229 -4.27 12.33 4.93
C LEU A 229 -4.24 10.81 4.72
N CYS A 230 -5.34 10.14 5.04
CA CYS A 230 -5.48 8.70 4.94
C CYS A 230 -6.32 8.33 3.71
N MET A 231 -5.79 7.50 2.82
CA MET A 231 -6.45 7.13 1.57
C MET A 231 -6.31 5.65 1.27
N SER A 232 -7.28 5.10 0.55
CA SER A 232 -7.17 3.75 -0.02
C SER A 232 -7.16 3.82 -1.54
N VAL A 233 -6.31 3.02 -2.18
CA VAL A 233 -6.13 3.03 -3.64
C VAL A 233 -6.36 1.64 -4.19
N HIS A 234 -7.17 1.53 -5.24
CA HIS A 234 -7.25 0.34 -6.07
C HIS A 234 -6.50 0.61 -7.39
N PRO A 235 -5.42 -0.14 -7.68
CA PRO A 235 -4.57 0.13 -8.84
C PRO A 235 -5.15 -0.36 -10.19
N GLY A 236 -6.45 -0.69 -10.26
CA GLY A 236 -7.02 -1.34 -11.41
C GLY A 236 -6.73 -2.86 -11.45
N PHE A 237 -7.16 -3.51 -12.53
CA PHE A 237 -6.84 -4.91 -12.79
C PHE A 237 -5.50 -4.99 -13.51
N ILE A 238 -4.42 -5.17 -12.75
CA ILE A 238 -3.09 -5.36 -13.31
C ILE A 238 -2.87 -6.83 -13.64
N MET A 239 -2.70 -7.11 -14.92
CA MET A 239 -2.32 -8.44 -15.41
C MET A 239 -0.83 -8.72 -15.22
N HIS A 240 -0.45 -10.00 -15.28
CA HIS A 240 0.95 -10.46 -15.24
C HIS A 240 1.75 -10.11 -13.98
N THR A 241 1.06 -9.94 -12.86
CA THR A 241 1.72 -9.96 -11.55
C THR A 241 1.98 -11.41 -11.12
N ASN A 242 3.11 -11.67 -10.46
CA ASN A 242 3.45 -13.01 -9.93
C ASN A 242 2.41 -13.58 -8.93
N TYR A 243 1.41 -12.78 -8.55
CA TYR A 243 0.31 -13.08 -7.63
C TYR A 243 -0.51 -14.32 -8.01
N PHE A 244 -0.62 -14.66 -9.30
CA PHE A 244 -1.45 -15.78 -9.77
C PHE A 244 -0.68 -17.07 -10.07
N SER A 245 0.65 -17.06 -9.89
CA SER A 245 1.55 -18.14 -10.30
C SER A 245 1.23 -19.52 -9.68
N TYR A 246 0.60 -19.57 -8.51
CA TYR A 246 0.18 -20.84 -7.90
C TYR A 246 -0.99 -21.51 -8.65
N TRP A 247 -2.01 -20.74 -9.05
CA TRP A 247 -3.24 -21.29 -9.64
C TRP A 247 -3.14 -21.49 -11.15
N THR A 248 -2.38 -20.65 -11.85
CA THR A 248 -2.12 -20.84 -13.29
C THR A 248 -1.31 -22.11 -13.57
N ARG A 249 -0.67 -22.69 -12.54
CA ARG A 249 0.12 -23.93 -12.63
C ARG A 249 -0.67 -25.20 -12.26
N LEU A 250 -1.95 -25.10 -11.87
CA LEU A 250 -2.78 -26.27 -11.54
C LEU A 250 -3.37 -26.91 -12.81
N PRO A 251 -3.44 -28.25 -12.90
CA PRO A 251 -4.03 -28.93 -14.05
C PRO A 251 -5.53 -28.66 -14.16
N ILE A 252 -6.02 -28.42 -15.39
CA ILE A 252 -7.42 -28.08 -15.75
C ILE A 252 -7.89 -26.72 -15.22
N ILE A 253 -7.78 -26.48 -13.92
CA ILE A 253 -8.12 -25.20 -13.27
C ILE A 253 -7.26 -24.07 -13.85
N GLY A 254 -5.97 -24.29 -14.04
CA GLY A 254 -5.05 -23.29 -14.60
C GLY A 254 -5.40 -22.84 -16.02
N ILE A 255 -5.97 -23.73 -16.85
CA ILE A 255 -6.38 -23.40 -18.24
C ILE A 255 -7.62 -22.51 -18.23
N VAL A 256 -8.64 -22.86 -17.43
CA VAL A 256 -9.84 -22.04 -17.27
C VAL A 256 -9.49 -20.69 -16.66
N PHE A 257 -8.59 -20.68 -15.67
CA PHE A 257 -8.10 -19.46 -15.04
C PHE A 257 -7.30 -18.59 -16.01
N TRP A 258 -6.42 -19.19 -16.81
CA TRP A 258 -5.65 -18.48 -17.81
C TRP A 258 -6.55 -17.84 -18.86
N LEU A 259 -7.53 -18.58 -19.41
CA LEU A 259 -8.51 -18.03 -20.35
C LEU A 259 -9.39 -16.94 -19.74
N PHE A 260 -9.85 -17.13 -18.50
CA PHE A 260 -10.62 -16.11 -17.77
C PHE A 260 -9.81 -14.84 -17.55
N PHE A 261 -8.55 -14.97 -17.12
CA PHE A 261 -7.66 -13.84 -16.90
C PHE A 261 -7.28 -13.14 -18.21
N GLU A 262 -6.99 -13.87 -19.28
CA GLU A 262 -6.73 -13.26 -20.60
C GLU A 262 -7.96 -12.47 -21.10
N LEU A 263 -9.17 -13.02 -20.95
CA LEU A 263 -10.39 -12.33 -21.36
C LEU A 263 -10.70 -11.09 -20.50
N PHE A 264 -10.63 -11.22 -19.17
CA PHE A 264 -10.84 -10.08 -18.26
C PHE A 264 -9.73 -9.04 -18.38
N GLY A 265 -8.53 -9.51 -18.66
CA GLY A 265 -7.34 -8.76 -18.94
C GLY A 265 -7.42 -7.90 -20.17
N PHE A 266 -7.84 -8.51 -21.28
CA PHE A 266 -8.10 -7.80 -22.52
C PHE A 266 -9.18 -6.72 -22.35
N LEU A 267 -10.21 -6.97 -21.53
CA LEU A 267 -11.35 -6.06 -21.35
C LEU A 267 -11.13 -4.97 -20.30
N PHE A 268 -10.36 -5.24 -19.24
CA PHE A 268 -10.24 -4.37 -18.05
C PHE A 268 -8.80 -4.18 -17.55
N GLY A 269 -7.83 -4.78 -18.24
CA GLY A 269 -6.43 -4.75 -17.89
C GLY A 269 -5.83 -3.35 -18.07
N VAL A 270 -4.99 -2.97 -17.12
CA VAL A 270 -4.12 -1.79 -17.23
C VAL A 270 -2.67 -2.23 -17.11
N THR A 271 -1.76 -1.45 -17.68
CA THR A 271 -0.32 -1.70 -17.48
C THR A 271 0.03 -1.52 -16.01
N VAL A 272 1.18 -2.09 -15.59
CA VAL A 272 1.68 -1.91 -14.22
C VAL A 272 1.91 -0.43 -13.90
N GLU A 273 2.42 0.32 -14.87
CA GLU A 273 2.67 1.75 -14.79
C GLU A 273 1.37 2.54 -14.64
N GLU A 274 0.38 2.30 -15.52
CA GLU A 274 -0.94 2.92 -15.44
C GLU A 274 -1.64 2.62 -14.10
N GLY A 275 -1.51 1.38 -13.62
CA GLY A 275 -2.04 1.00 -12.31
C GLY A 275 -1.32 1.67 -11.13
N SER A 276 -0.11 2.18 -11.33
CA SER A 276 0.62 2.94 -10.33
C SER A 276 0.21 4.41 -10.25
N HIS A 277 -0.36 4.98 -11.31
CA HIS A 277 -0.70 6.41 -11.38
C HIS A 277 -1.57 6.87 -10.21
N ALA A 278 -2.58 6.07 -9.85
CA ALA A 278 -3.44 6.31 -8.69
C ALA A 278 -2.63 6.47 -7.40
N LEU A 279 -1.66 5.57 -7.20
CA LEU A 279 -0.85 5.51 -6.00
C LEU A 279 0.20 6.62 -5.97
N VAL A 280 0.81 6.92 -7.11
CA VAL A 280 1.74 8.04 -7.29
C VAL A 280 1.02 9.36 -7.03
N LYS A 281 -0.17 9.57 -7.63
CA LYS A 281 -1.03 10.74 -7.39
C LYS A 281 -1.35 10.88 -5.91
N CYS A 282 -1.87 9.82 -5.28
CA CYS A 282 -2.16 9.85 -3.84
C CYS A 282 -0.94 10.16 -2.98
N SER A 283 0.25 9.76 -3.42
CA SER A 283 1.50 9.99 -2.69
C SER A 283 2.04 11.41 -2.84
N LEU A 284 1.92 12.02 -4.03
CA LEU A 284 2.68 13.22 -4.40
C LEU A 284 1.83 14.44 -4.79
N ASP A 285 0.53 14.28 -5.05
CA ASP A 285 -0.33 15.36 -5.53
C ASP A 285 -0.68 16.33 -4.38
N PRO A 286 -0.19 17.59 -4.41
CA PRO A 286 -0.42 18.56 -3.35
C PRO A 286 -1.87 19.06 -3.30
N GLU A 287 -2.67 18.85 -4.34
CA GLU A 287 -4.09 19.22 -4.35
C GLU A 287 -4.94 18.30 -3.46
N LEU A 288 -4.43 17.10 -3.15
CA LEU A 288 -5.08 16.18 -2.21
C LEU A 288 -4.80 16.62 -0.77
N THR A 289 -5.87 16.92 -0.04
CA THR A 289 -5.82 17.58 1.27
C THR A 289 -6.65 16.83 2.31
N PRO A 290 -6.28 16.87 3.61
CA PRO A 290 -7.10 16.26 4.65
C PRO A 290 -8.56 16.75 4.68
N GLU A 291 -8.80 18.01 4.31
CA GLU A 291 -10.12 18.64 4.31
C GLU A 291 -11.05 18.02 3.27
N ASN A 292 -10.52 17.68 2.09
CA ASN A 292 -11.33 17.26 0.93
C ASN A 292 -11.23 15.78 0.60
N ASP A 293 -10.15 15.12 1.03
CA ASP A 293 -9.76 13.80 0.53
C ASP A 293 -9.60 12.74 1.63
N ASN A 294 -9.63 13.11 2.92
CA ASN A 294 -9.37 12.16 3.99
C ASN A 294 -10.43 11.05 4.08
N GLY A 295 -9.96 9.81 4.19
CA GLY A 295 -10.80 8.60 4.15
C GLY A 295 -11.36 8.24 2.77
N SER A 296 -10.90 8.92 1.71
CA SER A 296 -11.33 8.64 0.34
C SER A 296 -10.76 7.32 -0.20
N HIS A 297 -11.44 6.82 -1.23
CA HIS A 297 -11.00 5.68 -2.02
C HIS A 297 -10.76 6.14 -3.45
N PHE A 298 -9.66 5.72 -4.04
CA PHE A 298 -9.28 6.03 -5.41
C PHE A 298 -9.24 4.76 -6.23
N ALA A 299 -9.68 4.84 -7.48
CA ALA A 299 -9.49 3.80 -8.46
C ALA A 299 -9.02 4.44 -9.76
N TYR A 300 -7.93 3.91 -10.32
CA TYR A 300 -7.23 4.60 -11.42
C TYR A 300 -6.93 6.06 -10.99
N ASN A 301 -7.10 7.05 -11.87
CA ASN A 301 -6.69 8.43 -11.57
C ASN A 301 -7.71 9.27 -10.77
N ASN A 302 -8.83 8.67 -10.33
CA ASN A 302 -9.99 9.39 -9.78
C ASN A 302 -10.48 8.83 -8.45
N LYS A 303 -11.16 9.68 -7.67
CA LYS A 303 -11.98 9.23 -6.54
C LYS A 303 -13.03 8.24 -7.03
N ALA A 304 -13.21 7.17 -6.27
CA ALA A 304 -14.17 6.12 -6.55
C ALA A 304 -14.92 5.74 -5.28
N GLU A 305 -16.18 5.34 -5.40
CA GLU A 305 -16.92 4.82 -4.26
C GLU A 305 -16.57 3.33 -4.02
N PRO A 306 -16.13 2.97 -2.81
CA PRO A 306 -15.97 1.56 -2.44
C PRO A 306 -17.34 0.93 -2.16
N SER A 307 -17.38 -0.39 -2.00
CA SER A 307 -18.64 -1.12 -1.75
C SER A 307 -19.41 -0.59 -0.53
N ARG A 308 -20.74 -0.81 -0.50
CA ARG A 308 -21.58 -0.41 0.64
C ARG A 308 -21.08 -0.97 1.97
N ILE A 309 -20.52 -2.18 1.96
CA ILE A 309 -19.92 -2.81 3.14
C ILE A 309 -18.64 -2.07 3.53
N ALA A 310 -17.75 -1.83 2.57
CA ALA A 310 -16.46 -1.18 2.81
C ALA A 310 -16.57 0.29 3.29
N ARG A 311 -17.65 1.01 2.94
CA ARG A 311 -17.88 2.39 3.41
C ARG A 311 -18.69 2.49 4.72
N ASN A 312 -19.18 1.38 5.26
CA ASN A 312 -20.01 1.39 6.47
C ASN A 312 -19.15 1.65 7.71
N MET A 313 -19.40 2.76 8.42
CA MET A 313 -18.59 3.17 9.57
C MET A 313 -18.79 2.30 10.81
N ASP A 314 -19.97 1.68 11.00
CA ASP A 314 -20.18 0.74 12.12
C ASP A 314 -19.35 -0.53 11.93
N TYR A 315 -19.27 -1.02 10.70
CA TYR A 315 -18.42 -2.17 10.36
C TYR A 315 -16.95 -1.80 10.47
N ALA A 316 -16.59 -0.57 10.07
CA ALA A 316 -15.22 -0.10 10.21
C ALA A 316 -14.79 0.01 11.68
N ALA A 317 -15.66 0.55 12.55
CA ALA A 317 -15.43 0.59 13.99
C ALA A 317 -15.28 -0.82 14.59
N ARG A 318 -16.12 -1.78 14.17
CA ARG A 318 -15.99 -3.19 14.61
C ARG A 318 -14.66 -3.82 14.18
N SER A 319 -14.22 -3.58 12.94
CA SER A 319 -12.91 -4.06 12.46
C SER A 319 -11.77 -3.45 13.27
N TRP A 320 -11.84 -2.16 13.60
CA TRP A 320 -10.86 -1.47 14.44
C TRP A 320 -10.79 -2.05 15.85
N ILE A 321 -11.94 -2.12 16.55
CA ILE A 321 -12.04 -2.66 17.91
C ILE A 321 -11.54 -4.09 17.98
N TRP A 322 -11.92 -4.91 16.99
CA TRP A 322 -11.42 -6.28 16.89
C TRP A 322 -9.89 -6.31 16.79
N THR A 323 -9.29 -5.48 15.94
CA THR A 323 -7.83 -5.48 15.76
C THR A 323 -7.11 -5.04 17.03
N VAL A 324 -7.56 -3.96 17.68
CA VAL A 324 -6.99 -3.49 18.96
C VAL A 324 -7.08 -4.60 20.01
N HIS A 325 -8.23 -5.27 20.14
CA HIS A 325 -8.40 -6.38 21.08
C HIS A 325 -7.44 -7.55 20.79
N GLN A 326 -7.30 -7.93 19.53
CA GLN A 326 -6.41 -9.03 19.14
C GLN A 326 -4.93 -8.72 19.37
N LEU A 327 -4.51 -7.47 19.15
CA LEU A 327 -3.16 -7.01 19.45
C LEU A 327 -2.93 -6.92 20.96
N GLY A 328 -3.91 -6.44 21.73
CA GLY A 328 -3.87 -6.40 23.20
C GLY A 328 -3.72 -7.79 23.83
N LYS A 329 -4.39 -8.82 23.31
CA LYS A 329 -4.19 -10.23 23.72
C LYS A 329 -2.76 -10.74 23.51
N ARG A 330 -1.97 -10.06 22.68
CA ARG A 330 -0.57 -10.36 22.37
C ARG A 330 0.38 -9.37 23.04
N HIS A 331 -0.10 -8.62 24.04
CA HIS A 331 0.67 -7.59 24.76
C HIS A 331 1.23 -6.49 23.84
N ILE A 332 0.49 -6.15 22.79
CA ILE A 332 0.84 -5.07 21.86
C ILE A 332 -0.18 -3.94 22.05
N ASP A 333 0.24 -2.89 22.74
CA ASP A 333 -0.60 -1.73 22.97
C ASP A 333 -0.71 -0.85 21.72
N ILE A 334 -1.93 -0.44 21.40
CA ILE A 334 -2.21 0.51 20.31
C ILE A 334 -2.71 1.78 20.99
N VAL A 335 -1.98 2.88 20.75
CA VAL A 335 -2.27 4.21 21.31
C VAL A 335 -3.49 4.81 20.63
#